data_AF-A0A8X7MIW4-F1
#
_entry.id   AF-A0A8X7MIW4-F1
#
_cell.length_a   1.000
_cell.length_b   1.000
_cell.length_c   1.000
_cell.angle_alpha   90.00
_cell.angle_beta   90.00
_cell.angle_gamma   90.00
#
_symmetry.space_group_name_H-M   'P 1'
#
loop_
_entity.id
_entity.type
_entity.pdbx_description
1 polymer ?
#
loop_
_entity_poly.entity_id
_entity_poly.type
_entity_poly.pdbx_seq_one_letter_code
_entity_poly.pdbx_strand_id
1 'polypeptide(L)'
;MSSVHSNSPGPGEADDSLEFSSEESIREAIATDLAKSLAVIAEMDGISVAVRDRMVTGAETYWGRQLEQRLEARAQLVAEHEAREAAAKAARDAQAQRELEAQQQLEASTKAALNKGVGPSEHMDAWWPAKSILRKIERGEYDFDLWHLTREGAEASHAAALKGGGQLFRSENGTIRVEEHVEQGTKDADLTTEQWISATALLEQWAQRKGRPADEVAGLVKLSATLTRWPSFSKYARAIRIWYRRHLFQWGQDGRDNKRFDLGVPNPEWWPQLKNDEDMRLKHIELQAAMDQLNSVTAAAVASTSSSAGRRGDNQQRKRPWQDDAAGSSKRQPFRASKCLVCGSRDAQHDLAHCQAKARSDGKPQLVHRLQNGTLEFKDDHRIPCINYNLGTCKNRPCHRAHRCASCGSTAHGDAHCSQQ
;
A
#
# COMPACT_ATOMS: atom_id res chain seq x y z
N MET A 1 -0.48 -47.26 -14.12
CA MET A 1 -1.83 -47.19 -13.55
C MET A 1 -1.88 -46.00 -12.63
N SER A 2 -2.74 -45.05 -12.98
CA SER A 2 -2.61 -43.64 -12.69
C SER A 2 -3.06 -43.25 -11.28
N SER A 3 -2.30 -42.31 -10.71
CA SER A 3 -2.57 -41.63 -9.45
C SER A 3 -3.77 -40.70 -9.57
N VAL A 4 -4.59 -40.68 -8.52
CA VAL A 4 -5.77 -39.83 -8.34
C VAL A 4 -5.31 -38.37 -8.20
N HIS A 5 -5.76 -37.50 -9.10
CA HIS A 5 -5.65 -36.06 -8.98
C HIS A 5 -6.85 -35.52 -8.20
N SER A 6 -6.59 -34.96 -7.02
CA SER A 6 -7.52 -34.08 -6.32
C SER A 6 -7.42 -32.68 -6.94
N ASN A 7 -8.34 -32.35 -7.84
CA ASN A 7 -8.59 -30.96 -8.24
C ASN A 7 -9.59 -30.34 -7.27
N SER A 8 -9.12 -29.43 -6.42
CA SER A 8 -9.98 -28.44 -5.78
C SER A 8 -10.44 -27.41 -6.83
N PRO A 9 -11.74 -27.13 -6.96
CA PRO A 9 -12.20 -26.01 -7.78
C PRO A 9 -11.90 -24.69 -7.07
N GLY A 10 -11.36 -23.72 -7.83
CA GLY A 10 -11.19 -22.33 -7.40
C GLY A 10 -12.54 -21.61 -7.22
N PRO A 11 -12.50 -20.35 -6.76
CA PRO A 11 -13.68 -19.62 -6.31
C PRO A 11 -14.66 -19.49 -7.47
N GLY A 12 -15.87 -19.99 -7.25
CA GLY A 12 -16.94 -19.97 -8.23
C GLY A 12 -17.14 -18.57 -8.78
N GLU A 13 -16.96 -18.44 -10.09
CA GLU A 13 -17.79 -17.53 -10.86
C GLU A 13 -19.23 -17.89 -10.47
N ALA A 14 -19.88 -16.97 -9.75
CA ALA A 14 -21.31 -17.06 -9.54
C ALA A 14 -21.91 -16.97 -10.95
N ASP A 15 -22.20 -18.14 -11.50
CA ASP A 15 -23.09 -18.32 -12.63
C ASP A 15 -24.46 -17.85 -12.14
N ASP A 16 -24.66 -16.54 -12.16
CA ASP A 16 -25.92 -15.86 -11.87
C ASP A 16 -26.86 -16.02 -13.08
N SER A 17 -26.87 -17.23 -13.63
CA SER A 17 -27.85 -17.70 -14.60
C SER A 17 -29.19 -17.74 -13.90
N LEU A 18 -29.82 -16.57 -13.78
CA LEU A 18 -31.25 -16.43 -13.57
C LEU A 18 -31.92 -17.28 -14.66
N GLU A 19 -32.33 -18.49 -14.30
CA GLU A 19 -33.14 -19.35 -15.14
C GLU A 19 -34.50 -18.65 -15.35
N PHE A 20 -34.54 -17.75 -16.33
CA PHE A 20 -35.81 -17.24 -16.84
C PHE A 20 -36.59 -18.45 -17.35
N SER A 21 -37.82 -18.65 -16.88
CA SER A 21 -38.69 -19.70 -17.42
C SER A 21 -38.70 -19.58 -18.95
N SER A 22 -38.38 -20.68 -19.63
CA SER A 22 -38.35 -20.70 -21.08
C SER A 22 -39.73 -20.32 -21.61
N GLU A 23 -39.77 -19.70 -22.79
CA GLU A 23 -41.04 -19.40 -23.45
C GLU A 23 -41.91 -20.67 -23.62
N GLU A 24 -41.26 -21.80 -23.87
CA GLU A 24 -41.89 -23.11 -23.94
C GLU A 24 -42.50 -23.55 -22.60
N SER A 25 -41.79 -23.35 -21.48
CA SER A 25 -42.31 -23.63 -20.14
C SER A 25 -43.53 -22.77 -19.78
N ILE A 26 -43.54 -21.49 -20.17
CA ILE A 26 -44.70 -20.60 -19.95
C ILE A 26 -45.90 -21.07 -20.78
N ARG A 27 -45.69 -21.43 -22.04
CA ARG A 27 -46.74 -21.95 -22.93
C ARG A 27 -47.31 -23.27 -22.41
N GLU A 28 -46.46 -24.17 -21.96
CA GLU A 28 -46.85 -25.47 -21.41
C GLU A 28 -47.64 -25.34 -20.10
N ALA A 29 -47.22 -24.43 -19.21
CA ALA A 29 -47.93 -24.15 -17.96
C ALA A 29 -49.35 -23.59 -18.23
N ILE A 30 -49.48 -22.62 -19.15
CA ILE A 30 -50.78 -22.04 -19.49
C ILE A 30 -51.67 -23.07 -20.21
N ALA A 31 -51.11 -23.89 -21.11
CA ALA A 31 -51.85 -24.96 -21.75
C ALA A 31 -52.38 -25.99 -20.74
N THR A 32 -51.56 -26.34 -19.74
CA THR A 32 -51.95 -27.23 -18.65
C THR A 32 -53.08 -26.65 -17.80
N ASP A 33 -53.02 -25.36 -17.46
CA ASP A 33 -54.04 -24.72 -16.63
C ASP A 33 -55.34 -24.42 -17.40
N LEU A 34 -55.25 -24.16 -18.71
CA LEU A 34 -56.42 -24.12 -19.60
C LEU A 34 -57.09 -25.51 -19.64
N ALA A 35 -56.33 -26.59 -19.83
CA ALA A 35 -56.87 -27.95 -19.86
C ALA A 35 -57.60 -28.30 -18.56
N LYS A 36 -57.04 -27.94 -17.40
CA LYS A 36 -57.71 -28.10 -16.09
C LYS A 36 -59.01 -27.30 -16.03
N SER A 37 -59.00 -26.05 -16.50
CA SER A 37 -60.19 -25.19 -16.49
C SER A 37 -61.31 -25.74 -17.37
N LEU A 38 -60.97 -26.28 -18.54
CA LEU A 38 -61.92 -26.91 -19.44
C LEU A 38 -62.46 -28.24 -18.88
N ALA A 39 -61.63 -29.02 -18.20
CA ALA A 39 -62.07 -30.23 -17.51
C ALA A 39 -63.10 -29.92 -16.41
N VAL A 40 -62.86 -28.88 -15.60
CA VAL A 40 -63.83 -28.43 -14.59
C VAL A 40 -65.15 -28.01 -15.22
N ILE A 41 -65.13 -27.25 -16.33
CA ILE A 41 -66.36 -26.84 -17.04
C ILE A 41 -67.12 -28.04 -17.62
N ALA A 42 -66.40 -29.06 -18.08
CA ALA A 42 -67.00 -30.28 -18.64
C ALA A 42 -67.72 -31.12 -17.56
N GLU A 43 -67.20 -31.15 -16.33
CA GLU A 43 -67.78 -31.87 -15.18
C GLU A 43 -68.97 -31.15 -14.52
N MET A 44 -69.30 -29.91 -14.95
CA MET A 44 -70.45 -29.19 -14.38
C MET A 44 -71.78 -29.70 -14.93
N ASP A 45 -72.54 -30.38 -14.07
CA ASP A 45 -73.90 -30.84 -14.33
C ASP A 45 -74.96 -29.75 -14.09
N GLY A 46 -76.07 -29.82 -14.83
CA GLY A 46 -77.24 -28.93 -14.65
C GLY A 46 -77.17 -27.57 -15.34
N ILE A 47 -76.11 -27.30 -16.13
CA ILE A 47 -75.94 -26.05 -16.89
C ILE A 47 -76.35 -26.25 -18.35
N SER A 48 -77.01 -25.26 -18.96
CA SER A 48 -77.37 -25.30 -20.37
C SER A 48 -76.13 -25.23 -21.28
N VAL A 49 -76.23 -25.84 -22.47
CA VAL A 49 -75.16 -25.86 -23.49
C VAL A 49 -74.66 -24.45 -23.81
N ALA A 50 -75.57 -23.49 -23.99
CA ALA A 50 -75.21 -22.11 -24.31
C ALA A 50 -74.41 -21.40 -23.19
N VAL A 51 -74.61 -21.77 -21.93
CA VAL A 51 -73.84 -21.22 -20.81
C VAL A 51 -72.48 -21.92 -20.72
N ARG A 52 -72.43 -23.24 -20.94
CA ARG A 52 -71.18 -24.00 -21.01
C ARG A 52 -70.25 -23.47 -22.12
N ASP A 53 -70.78 -23.21 -23.32
CA ASP A 53 -70.01 -22.66 -24.44
C ASP A 53 -69.44 -21.27 -24.10
N ARG A 54 -70.23 -20.41 -23.44
CA ARG A 54 -69.74 -19.10 -22.96
C ARG A 54 -68.62 -19.23 -21.93
N MET A 55 -68.68 -20.23 -21.05
CA MET A 55 -67.64 -20.49 -20.05
C MET A 55 -66.36 -20.99 -20.72
N VAL A 56 -66.45 -21.86 -21.73
CA VAL A 56 -65.31 -22.32 -22.52
C VAL A 56 -64.63 -21.14 -23.23
N THR A 57 -65.39 -20.33 -23.98
CA THR A 57 -64.85 -19.12 -24.63
C THR A 57 -64.24 -18.15 -23.61
N GLY A 58 -64.85 -17.99 -22.43
CA GLY A 58 -64.33 -17.16 -21.35
C GLY A 58 -62.98 -17.66 -20.80
N ALA A 59 -62.84 -18.98 -20.60
CA ALA A 59 -61.60 -19.60 -20.14
C ALA A 59 -60.49 -19.48 -21.18
N GLU A 60 -60.77 -19.76 -22.46
CA GLU A 60 -59.82 -19.59 -23.56
C GLU A 60 -59.34 -18.14 -23.69
N THR A 61 -60.27 -17.18 -23.60
CA THR A 61 -59.93 -15.75 -23.67
C THR A 61 -59.09 -15.31 -22.47
N TYR A 62 -59.42 -15.78 -21.26
CA TYR A 62 -58.68 -15.44 -20.05
C TYR A 62 -57.24 -15.98 -20.10
N TRP A 63 -57.08 -17.27 -20.39
CA TRP A 63 -55.77 -17.91 -20.44
C TRP A 63 -54.94 -17.43 -21.63
N GLY A 64 -55.56 -17.09 -22.76
CA GLY A 64 -54.91 -16.40 -23.88
C GLY A 64 -54.29 -15.06 -23.46
N ARG A 65 -55.04 -14.22 -22.73
CA ARG A 65 -54.49 -12.96 -22.18
C ARG A 65 -53.39 -13.20 -21.15
N GLN A 66 -53.51 -14.22 -20.31
CA GLN A 66 -52.46 -14.56 -19.34
C GLN A 66 -51.17 -15.02 -20.02
N LEU A 67 -51.26 -15.75 -21.13
CA LEU A 67 -50.10 -16.11 -21.94
C LEU A 67 -49.42 -14.87 -22.51
N GLU A 68 -50.17 -14.00 -23.17
CA GLU A 68 -49.64 -12.74 -23.73
C GLU A 68 -48.93 -11.89 -22.67
N GLN A 69 -49.58 -11.67 -21.52
CA GLN A 69 -49.00 -10.89 -20.42
C GLN A 69 -47.69 -11.48 -19.89
N ARG A 70 -47.61 -12.81 -19.74
CA ARG A 70 -46.40 -13.47 -19.23
C ARG A 70 -45.27 -13.47 -20.25
N LEU A 71 -45.59 -13.63 -21.54
CA LEU A 71 -44.60 -13.54 -22.61
C LEU A 71 -44.06 -12.11 -22.77
N GLU A 72 -44.93 -11.09 -22.64
CA GLU A 72 -44.51 -9.69 -22.67
C GLU A 72 -43.63 -9.32 -21.47
N ALA A 73 -44.01 -9.74 -20.26
CA ALA A 73 -43.18 -9.55 -19.06
C ALA A 73 -41.81 -10.23 -19.19
N ARG A 74 -41.76 -11.45 -19.76
CA ARG A 74 -40.50 -12.13 -20.06
C ARG A 74 -39.67 -11.34 -21.07
N ALA A 75 -40.28 -10.88 -22.16
CA ALA A 75 -39.58 -10.11 -23.18
C ALA A 75 -38.96 -8.82 -22.61
N GLN A 76 -39.68 -8.14 -21.72
CA GLN A 76 -39.16 -6.96 -21.01
C GLN A 76 -37.96 -7.30 -20.11
N LEU A 77 -38.03 -8.40 -19.35
CA LEU A 77 -36.93 -8.83 -18.49
C LEU A 77 -35.68 -9.24 -19.29
N VAL A 78 -35.87 -9.95 -20.42
CA VAL A 78 -34.76 -10.31 -21.32
C VAL A 78 -34.14 -9.05 -21.92
N ALA A 79 -34.95 -8.11 -22.41
CA ALA A 79 -34.45 -6.86 -22.97
C ALA A 79 -33.71 -6.01 -21.91
N GLU A 80 -34.18 -5.98 -20.66
CA GLU A 80 -33.51 -5.29 -19.56
C GLU A 80 -32.17 -5.97 -19.22
N HIS A 81 -32.13 -7.30 -19.20
CA HIS A 81 -30.91 -8.06 -18.97
C HIS A 81 -29.87 -7.81 -20.08
N GLU A 82 -30.27 -7.93 -21.34
CA GLU A 82 -29.41 -7.64 -22.50
C GLU A 82 -28.91 -6.19 -22.48
N ALA A 83 -29.75 -5.23 -22.09
CA ALA A 83 -29.36 -3.84 -21.93
C ALA A 83 -28.33 -3.64 -20.80
N ARG A 84 -28.49 -4.34 -19.67
CA ARG A 84 -27.53 -4.31 -18.55
C ARG A 84 -26.19 -4.93 -18.95
N GLU A 85 -26.21 -6.05 -19.66
CA GLU A 85 -24.99 -6.70 -20.16
C GLU A 85 -24.28 -5.84 -21.20
N ALA A 86 -25.03 -5.25 -22.15
CA ALA A 86 -24.48 -4.32 -23.12
C ALA A 86 -23.87 -3.08 -22.44
N ALA A 87 -24.53 -2.53 -21.43
CA ALA A 87 -24.00 -1.40 -20.64
C ALA A 87 -22.75 -1.80 -19.84
N ALA A 88 -22.74 -2.98 -19.22
CA ALA A 88 -21.58 -3.51 -18.50
C ALA A 88 -20.39 -3.75 -19.44
N LYS A 89 -20.64 -4.29 -20.63
CA LYS A 89 -19.63 -4.47 -21.68
C LYS A 89 -19.10 -3.12 -22.16
N ALA A 90 -19.97 -2.16 -22.47
CA ALA A 90 -19.57 -0.82 -22.87
C ALA A 90 -18.75 -0.10 -21.78
N ALA A 91 -19.07 -0.31 -20.50
CA ALA A 91 -18.29 0.22 -19.38
C ALA A 91 -16.90 -0.41 -19.28
N ARG A 92 -16.77 -1.73 -19.49
CA ARG A 92 -15.48 -2.43 -19.54
C ARG A 92 -14.65 -1.98 -20.73
N ASP A 93 -15.26 -1.86 -21.90
CA ASP A 93 -14.59 -1.40 -23.12
C ASP A 93 -14.12 0.06 -22.96
N ALA A 94 -14.95 0.93 -22.39
CA ALA A 94 -14.58 2.32 -22.07
C ALA A 94 -13.45 2.40 -21.03
N GLN A 95 -13.45 1.51 -20.02
CA GLN A 95 -12.36 1.44 -19.05
C GLN A 95 -11.06 0.95 -19.71
N ALA A 96 -11.13 -0.11 -20.51
CA ALA A 96 -9.99 -0.62 -21.27
C ALA A 96 -9.42 0.44 -22.22
N GLN A 97 -10.30 1.21 -22.88
CA GLN A 97 -9.89 2.31 -23.73
C GLN A 97 -9.24 3.45 -22.94
N ARG A 98 -9.78 3.83 -21.77
CA ARG A 98 -9.13 4.80 -20.86
C ARG A 98 -7.78 4.31 -20.34
N GLU A 99 -7.65 3.01 -20.04
CA GLU A 99 -6.39 2.42 -19.62
C GLU A 99 -5.36 2.40 -20.75
N LEU A 100 -5.80 2.13 -21.98
CA LEU A 100 -4.96 2.14 -23.18
C LEU A 100 -4.57 3.56 -23.58
N GLU A 101 -5.48 4.53 -23.49
CA GLU A 101 -5.17 5.96 -23.66
C GLU A 101 -4.27 6.46 -22.54
N ALA A 102 -4.46 6.03 -21.28
CA ALA A 102 -3.56 6.36 -20.18
C ALA A 102 -2.18 5.72 -20.35
N GLN A 103 -2.10 4.50 -20.88
CA GLN A 103 -0.83 3.87 -21.25
C GLN A 103 -0.16 4.60 -22.40
N GLN A 104 -0.90 4.99 -23.45
CA GLN A 104 -0.36 5.77 -24.56
C GLN A 104 0.05 7.18 -24.12
N GLN A 105 -0.68 7.82 -23.22
CA GLN A 105 -0.29 9.09 -22.62
C GLN A 105 0.90 8.93 -21.69
N LEU A 106 1.02 7.82 -20.97
CA LEU A 106 2.20 7.50 -20.17
C LEU A 106 3.40 7.20 -21.07
N GLU A 107 3.23 6.49 -22.17
CA GLU A 107 4.26 6.22 -23.18
C GLU A 107 4.66 7.49 -23.95
N ALA A 108 3.71 8.36 -24.26
CA ALA A 108 3.94 9.65 -24.89
C ALA A 108 4.56 10.63 -23.90
N SER A 109 4.16 10.61 -22.62
CA SER A 109 4.76 11.40 -21.53
C SER A 109 6.15 10.89 -21.20
N THR A 110 6.39 9.58 -21.16
CA THR A 110 7.73 9.01 -20.98
C THR A 110 8.61 9.25 -22.20
N LYS A 111 8.10 9.14 -23.43
CA LYS A 111 8.84 9.54 -24.66
C LYS A 111 9.07 11.05 -24.71
N ALA A 112 8.11 11.85 -24.26
CA ALA A 112 8.25 13.31 -24.19
C ALA A 112 9.17 13.72 -23.04
N ALA A 113 9.22 13.01 -21.92
CA ALA A 113 10.18 13.20 -20.84
C ALA A 113 11.58 12.73 -21.28
N LEU A 114 11.67 11.62 -22.03
CA LEU A 114 12.90 11.18 -22.69
C LEU A 114 13.38 12.20 -23.74
N ASN A 115 12.48 12.93 -24.41
CA ASN A 115 12.81 13.93 -25.45
C ASN A 115 12.84 15.39 -24.95
N LYS A 116 12.28 15.71 -23.78
CA LYS A 116 12.28 17.02 -23.11
C LYS A 116 12.74 16.84 -21.66
N GLY A 117 14.00 16.42 -21.48
CA GLY A 117 14.71 16.33 -20.19
C GLY A 117 14.05 15.35 -19.22
N VAL A 118 14.53 14.12 -19.06
CA VAL A 118 15.86 13.73 -18.58
C VAL A 118 16.20 12.40 -19.27
N GLY A 119 16.90 12.48 -20.41
CA GLY A 119 17.89 11.45 -20.74
C GLY A 119 19.00 11.50 -19.68
N PRO A 120 19.88 10.48 -19.59
CA PRO A 120 21.08 10.61 -18.76
C PRO A 120 21.72 11.95 -19.10
N SER A 121 22.00 12.78 -18.08
CA SER A 121 22.40 14.15 -18.32
C SER A 121 23.50 14.17 -19.38
N GLU A 122 23.34 14.97 -20.43
CA GLU A 122 24.42 15.30 -21.37
C GLU A 122 25.63 15.91 -20.63
N HIS A 123 25.50 16.12 -19.32
CA HIS A 123 26.53 16.55 -18.41
C HIS A 123 26.59 15.63 -17.18
N MET A 124 27.10 14.40 -17.35
CA MET A 124 27.72 13.66 -16.24
C MET A 124 28.80 14.49 -15.52
N ASP A 125 29.34 15.51 -16.20
CA ASP A 125 30.34 16.43 -15.66
C ASP A 125 29.74 17.69 -15.01
N ALA A 126 28.40 17.90 -15.05
CA ALA A 126 27.77 19.05 -14.38
C ALA A 126 27.69 18.88 -12.85
N TRP A 127 27.60 17.64 -12.36
CA TRP A 127 27.65 17.33 -10.93
C TRP A 127 28.30 15.96 -10.73
N TRP A 128 29.02 15.80 -9.63
CA TRP A 128 29.74 14.57 -9.31
C TRP A 128 29.15 13.92 -8.06
N PRO A 129 28.84 12.61 -8.08
CA PRO A 129 28.51 11.87 -6.87
C PRO A 129 29.65 11.94 -5.86
N ALA A 130 29.32 11.69 -4.58
CA ALA A 130 30.31 11.65 -3.52
C ALA A 130 31.47 10.70 -3.83
N LYS A 131 32.68 11.06 -3.39
CA LYS A 131 33.88 10.23 -3.61
C LYS A 131 33.76 8.84 -2.97
N SER A 132 32.98 8.71 -1.90
CA SER A 132 32.67 7.43 -1.25
C SER A 132 31.85 6.52 -2.17
N ILE A 133 30.82 7.07 -2.82
CA ILE A 133 29.94 6.36 -3.76
C ILE A 133 30.71 5.94 -5.01
N LEU A 134 31.53 6.83 -5.57
CA LEU A 134 32.38 6.49 -6.71
C LEU A 134 33.39 5.38 -6.39
N ARG A 135 33.93 5.35 -5.17
CA ARG A 135 34.80 4.26 -4.69
C ARG A 135 34.05 2.96 -4.52
N LYS A 136 32.79 2.99 -4.07
CA LYS A 136 31.93 1.81 -4.02
C LYS A 136 31.68 1.23 -5.41
N ILE A 137 31.33 2.08 -6.39
CA ILE A 137 31.15 1.66 -7.80
C ILE A 137 32.43 1.05 -8.36
N GLU A 138 33.58 1.69 -8.13
CA GLU A 138 34.89 1.20 -8.58
C GLU A 138 35.22 -0.20 -8.03
N ARG A 139 34.76 -0.53 -6.81
CA ARG A 139 34.91 -1.85 -6.18
C ARG A 139 33.85 -2.87 -6.61
N GLY A 140 32.81 -2.45 -7.34
CA GLY A 140 31.65 -3.29 -7.62
C GLY A 140 30.72 -3.46 -6.41
N GLU A 141 30.80 -2.56 -5.43
CA GLU A 141 29.94 -2.54 -4.25
C GLU A 141 28.71 -1.67 -4.56
N TYR A 142 27.68 -2.24 -5.18
CA TYR A 142 26.48 -1.48 -5.56
C TYR A 142 25.47 -1.28 -4.41
N ASP A 143 25.85 -1.62 -3.17
CA ASP A 143 25.06 -1.42 -1.96
C ASP A 143 25.12 0.03 -1.45
N PHE A 144 24.54 0.95 -2.20
CA PHE A 144 24.16 2.32 -1.79
C PHE A 144 22.86 2.79 -2.46
N ASP A 145 22.04 3.62 -1.82
CA ASP A 145 20.82 4.14 -2.46
C ASP A 145 21.16 4.95 -3.72
N LEU A 146 20.46 4.69 -4.82
CA LEU A 146 20.66 5.32 -6.13
C LEU A 146 20.39 6.83 -6.11
N TRP A 147 19.68 7.33 -5.10
CA TRP A 147 19.52 8.76 -4.86
C TRP A 147 20.87 9.50 -4.85
N HIS A 148 21.94 8.86 -4.35
CA HIS A 148 23.28 9.46 -4.34
C HIS A 148 23.89 9.74 -5.73
N LEU A 149 23.33 9.14 -6.79
CA LEU A 149 23.73 9.40 -8.17
C LEU A 149 22.93 10.53 -8.82
N THR A 150 21.82 10.94 -8.21
CA THR A 150 21.01 12.07 -8.67
C THR A 150 21.73 13.39 -8.38
N ARG A 151 21.30 14.45 -9.09
CA ARG A 151 21.79 15.81 -8.85
C ARG A 151 21.59 16.25 -7.39
N GLU A 152 20.41 15.99 -6.84
CA GLU A 152 20.07 16.31 -5.44
C GLU A 152 21.01 15.61 -4.46
N GLY A 153 21.29 14.32 -4.67
CA GLY A 153 22.21 13.55 -3.85
C GLY A 153 23.65 14.04 -3.94
N ALA A 154 24.10 14.42 -5.13
CA ALA A 154 25.42 14.99 -5.35
C ALA A 154 25.58 16.37 -4.68
N GLU A 155 24.60 17.26 -4.84
CA GLU A 155 24.58 18.58 -4.20
C GLU A 155 24.53 18.47 -2.67
N ALA A 156 23.72 17.56 -2.13
CA ALA A 156 23.64 17.29 -0.70
C ALA A 156 24.96 16.75 -0.14
N SER A 157 25.64 15.87 -0.89
CA SER A 157 26.97 15.37 -0.52
C SER A 157 27.98 16.52 -0.51
N HIS A 158 28.07 17.29 -1.60
CA HIS A 158 28.96 18.43 -1.69
C HIS A 158 28.74 19.45 -0.56
N ALA A 159 27.48 19.73 -0.20
CA ALA A 159 27.14 20.57 0.94
C ALA A 159 27.58 19.98 2.28
N ALA A 160 27.49 18.65 2.47
CA ALA A 160 27.99 17.96 3.65
C ALA A 160 29.52 17.99 3.75
N ALA A 161 30.23 17.80 2.63
CA ALA A 161 31.69 17.93 2.57
C ALA A 161 32.16 19.34 2.95
N LEU A 162 31.51 20.39 2.44
CA LEU A 162 31.84 21.78 2.78
C LEU A 162 31.61 22.10 4.26
N LYS A 163 30.62 21.48 4.90
CA LYS A 163 30.31 21.64 6.33
C LYS A 163 31.23 20.82 7.25
N GLY A 164 32.19 20.06 6.69
CA GLY A 164 33.08 19.21 7.48
C GLY A 164 32.39 17.96 8.04
N GLY A 165 31.30 17.49 7.42
CA GLY A 165 30.54 16.29 7.80
C GLY A 165 31.26 14.96 7.55
N GLY A 166 32.59 14.93 7.65
CA GLY A 166 33.39 13.72 7.60
C GLY A 166 33.33 13.01 8.95
N GLN A 167 32.56 11.93 9.07
CA GLN A 167 32.68 11.07 10.25
C GLN A 167 33.98 10.25 10.15
N LEU A 168 34.76 10.27 11.23
CA LEU A 168 35.98 9.48 11.39
C LEU A 168 35.59 8.06 11.76
N PHE A 169 35.60 7.15 10.80
CA PHE A 169 35.44 5.72 11.04
C PHE A 169 36.80 5.07 11.27
N ARG A 170 36.95 4.35 12.38
CA ARG A 170 38.14 3.53 12.62
C ARG A 170 37.95 2.21 11.88
N SER A 171 38.75 1.97 10.84
CA SER A 171 38.79 0.68 10.15
C SER A 171 39.33 -0.41 11.07
N GLU A 172 38.92 -1.67 10.86
CA GLU A 172 39.47 -2.87 11.50
C GLU A 172 41.01 -2.97 11.41
N ASN A 173 41.61 -2.28 10.44
CA ASN A 173 43.05 -2.26 10.20
C ASN A 173 43.78 -1.12 10.96
N GLY A 174 43.09 -0.43 11.88
CA GLY A 174 43.64 0.69 12.66
C GLY A 174 43.78 2.02 11.89
N THR A 175 43.39 2.08 10.61
CA THR A 175 43.40 3.30 9.81
C THR A 175 42.10 4.10 9.99
N ILE A 176 42.23 5.41 10.16
CA ILE A 176 41.09 6.33 10.26
C ILE A 176 40.61 6.67 8.84
N ARG A 177 39.38 6.31 8.51
CA ARG A 177 38.70 6.68 7.26
C ARG A 177 37.73 7.81 7.54
N VAL A 178 37.92 8.93 6.85
CA VAL A 178 36.92 10.00 6.81
C VAL A 178 35.92 9.61 5.73
N GLU A 179 34.69 9.25 6.12
CA GLU A 179 33.59 9.10 5.19
C GLU A 179 32.64 10.29 5.30
N GLU A 180 32.28 10.81 4.13
CA GLU A 180 31.33 11.91 3.95
C GLU A 180 29.93 11.37 4.29
N HIS A 181 29.39 11.78 5.45
CA HIS A 181 28.09 11.33 5.91
C HIS A 181 27.00 12.31 5.47
N VAL A 182 26.03 11.82 4.70
CA VAL A 182 24.81 12.57 4.34
C VAL A 182 23.68 12.02 5.20
N GLU A 183 23.18 12.82 6.15
CA GLU A 183 22.23 12.38 7.18
C GLU A 183 20.82 12.02 6.65
N GLN A 184 20.46 12.42 5.42
CA GLN A 184 19.10 12.32 4.88
C GLN A 184 19.08 11.95 3.39
N GLY A 185 19.46 10.71 3.04
CA GLY A 185 19.28 10.18 1.69
C GLY A 185 17.88 9.60 1.46
N THR A 186 17.29 9.86 0.29
CA THR A 186 16.06 9.19 -0.14
C THR A 186 16.35 7.74 -0.48
N LYS A 187 15.56 6.82 0.06
CA LYS A 187 15.71 5.38 -0.25
C LYS A 187 15.23 5.08 -1.67
N ASP A 188 15.79 4.04 -2.29
CA ASP A 188 15.38 3.60 -3.63
C ASP A 188 13.87 3.37 -3.77
N ALA A 189 13.24 2.85 -2.71
CA ALA A 189 11.81 2.59 -2.67
C ALA A 189 10.97 3.87 -2.85
N ASP A 190 11.48 5.00 -2.37
CA ASP A 190 10.75 6.25 -2.24
C ASP A 190 11.10 7.28 -3.35
N LEU A 191 12.05 6.94 -4.24
CA LEU A 191 12.35 7.72 -5.45
C LEU A 191 11.13 7.79 -6.38
N THR A 192 11.00 8.83 -7.20
CA THR A 192 10.02 8.80 -8.30
C THR A 192 10.46 7.80 -9.37
N THR A 193 9.53 7.39 -10.24
CA THR A 193 9.86 6.47 -11.35
C THR A 193 10.93 7.05 -12.26
N GLU A 194 10.80 8.33 -12.60
CA GLU A 194 11.74 9.06 -13.46
C GLU A 194 13.12 9.18 -12.81
N GLN A 195 13.16 9.55 -11.52
CA GLN A 195 14.41 9.63 -10.77
C GLN A 195 15.12 8.28 -10.71
N TRP A 196 14.37 7.20 -10.46
CA TRP A 196 14.93 5.86 -10.37
C TRP A 196 15.47 5.36 -11.72
N ILE A 197 14.72 5.52 -12.82
CA ILE A 197 15.19 5.16 -14.18
C ILE A 197 16.44 5.97 -14.56
N SER A 198 16.46 7.26 -14.24
CA SER A 198 17.63 8.10 -14.50
C SER A 198 18.84 7.66 -13.68
N ALA A 199 18.63 7.30 -12.41
CA ALA A 199 19.70 6.90 -11.51
C ALA A 199 20.28 5.52 -11.84
N THR A 200 19.47 4.57 -12.33
CA THR A 200 19.99 3.28 -12.83
C THR A 200 20.83 3.46 -14.09
N ALA A 201 20.41 4.31 -15.03
CA ALA A 201 21.23 4.66 -16.20
C ALA A 201 22.55 5.34 -15.81
N LEU A 202 22.53 6.23 -14.81
CA LEU A 202 23.75 6.86 -14.28
C LEU A 202 24.68 5.84 -13.61
N LEU A 203 24.13 4.84 -12.91
CA LEU A 203 24.93 3.76 -12.32
C LEU A 203 25.69 2.99 -13.41
N GLU A 204 25.01 2.63 -14.50
CA GLU A 204 25.60 1.92 -15.64
C GLU A 204 26.76 2.73 -16.26
N GLN A 205 26.55 4.03 -16.48
CA GLN A 205 27.57 4.93 -17.03
C GLN A 205 28.75 5.12 -16.09
N TRP A 206 28.51 5.30 -14.79
CA TRP A 206 29.59 5.42 -13.80
C TRP A 206 30.37 4.11 -13.67
N ALA A 207 29.71 2.95 -13.70
CA ALA A 207 30.37 1.65 -13.69
C ALA A 207 31.29 1.51 -14.91
N GLN A 208 30.82 1.87 -16.10
CA GLN A 208 31.63 1.88 -17.31
C GLN A 208 32.82 2.84 -17.19
N ARG A 209 32.59 4.09 -16.76
CA ARG A 209 33.64 5.13 -16.60
C ARG A 209 34.69 4.75 -15.55
N LYS A 210 34.32 3.97 -14.54
CA LYS A 210 35.22 3.42 -13.52
C LYS A 210 35.93 2.13 -13.94
N GLY A 211 35.77 1.70 -15.19
CA GLY A 211 36.47 0.54 -15.74
C GLY A 211 35.96 -0.79 -15.20
N ARG A 212 34.67 -0.87 -14.82
CA ARG A 212 34.07 -2.14 -14.42
C ARG A 212 34.04 -3.12 -15.60
N PRO A 213 34.15 -4.43 -15.36
CA PRO A 213 34.05 -5.46 -16.39
C PRO A 213 32.81 -5.28 -17.28
N ALA A 214 32.97 -5.46 -18.59
CA ALA A 214 31.91 -5.19 -19.56
C ALA A 214 30.68 -6.09 -19.37
N ASP A 215 30.89 -7.32 -18.92
CA ASP A 215 29.87 -8.29 -18.52
C ASP A 215 29.08 -7.81 -17.29
N GLU A 216 29.74 -7.23 -16.28
CA GLU A 216 29.06 -6.62 -15.14
C GLU A 216 28.20 -5.42 -15.57
N VAL A 217 28.74 -4.52 -16.40
CA VAL A 217 27.99 -3.36 -16.91
C VAL A 217 26.79 -3.82 -17.76
N ALA A 218 26.98 -4.81 -18.65
CA ALA A 218 25.89 -5.39 -19.42
C ALA A 218 24.84 -6.06 -18.52
N GLY A 219 25.27 -6.68 -17.41
CA GLY A 219 24.38 -7.24 -16.38
C GLY A 219 23.52 -6.16 -15.72
N LEU A 220 24.09 -5.01 -15.34
CA LEU A 220 23.34 -3.88 -14.79
C LEU A 220 22.27 -3.36 -15.77
N VAL A 221 22.66 -3.18 -17.04
CA VAL A 221 21.75 -2.73 -18.12
C VAL A 221 20.62 -3.75 -18.33
N LYS A 222 20.95 -5.04 -18.36
CA LYS A 222 19.97 -6.11 -18.54
C LYS A 222 19.00 -6.16 -17.36
N LEU A 223 19.50 -6.00 -16.13
CA LEU A 223 18.69 -5.97 -14.92
C LEU A 223 17.71 -4.79 -14.92
N SER A 224 18.20 -3.57 -15.18
CA SER A 224 17.38 -2.36 -15.22
C SER A 224 16.30 -2.46 -16.31
N ALA A 225 16.66 -2.94 -17.51
CA ALA A 225 15.72 -3.17 -18.61
C ALA A 225 14.68 -4.25 -18.29
N THR A 226 15.07 -5.33 -17.62
CA THR A 226 14.15 -6.43 -17.27
C THR A 226 13.12 -5.96 -16.24
N LEU A 227 13.57 -5.23 -15.22
CA LEU A 227 12.69 -4.77 -14.14
C LEU A 227 11.78 -3.60 -14.56
N THR A 228 12.26 -2.68 -15.40
CA THR A 228 11.42 -1.60 -15.97
C THR A 228 10.32 -2.12 -16.89
N ARG A 229 10.56 -3.23 -17.59
CA ARG A 229 9.57 -3.88 -18.49
C ARG A 229 8.70 -4.91 -17.79
N TRP A 230 8.76 -5.02 -16.46
CA TRP A 230 7.97 -6.00 -15.74
C TRP A 230 6.46 -5.75 -15.93
N PRO A 231 5.61 -6.77 -16.19
CA PRO A 231 4.19 -6.60 -16.55
C PRO A 231 3.30 -5.83 -15.56
N SER A 232 3.80 -5.52 -14.36
CA SER A 232 3.06 -4.77 -13.35
C SER A 232 3.87 -3.62 -12.76
N PHE A 233 4.81 -3.07 -13.54
CA PHE A 233 5.68 -2.00 -13.09
C PHE A 233 4.91 -0.74 -12.69
N SER A 234 3.90 -0.34 -13.46
CA SER A 234 3.07 0.84 -13.16
C SER A 234 2.42 0.78 -11.77
N LYS A 235 1.87 -0.39 -11.41
CA LYS A 235 1.18 -0.61 -10.13
C LYS A 235 2.15 -0.82 -8.96
N TYR A 236 3.26 -1.51 -9.20
CA TYR A 236 4.18 -1.98 -8.15
C TYR A 236 5.59 -1.41 -8.29
N ALA A 237 5.72 -0.19 -8.82
CA ALA A 237 7.02 0.44 -9.08
C ALA A 237 7.92 0.42 -7.83
N ARG A 238 7.37 0.75 -6.66
CA ARG A 238 8.10 0.70 -5.38
C ARG A 238 8.65 -0.68 -5.05
N ALA A 239 7.85 -1.74 -5.20
CA ALA A 239 8.28 -3.12 -4.96
C ALA A 239 9.42 -3.53 -5.89
N ILE A 240 9.37 -3.09 -7.15
CA ILE A 240 10.40 -3.37 -8.15
C ILE A 240 11.71 -2.63 -7.85
N ARG A 241 11.65 -1.40 -7.34
CA ARG A 241 12.86 -0.68 -6.88
C ARG A 241 13.51 -1.40 -5.69
N ILE A 242 12.70 -1.91 -4.77
CA ILE A 242 13.19 -2.76 -3.67
C ILE A 242 13.79 -4.07 -4.20
N TRP A 243 13.19 -4.67 -5.23
CA TRP A 243 13.74 -5.84 -5.90
C TRP A 243 15.13 -5.56 -6.47
N TYR A 244 15.26 -4.49 -7.26
CA TYR A 244 16.54 -4.06 -7.83
C TYR A 244 17.60 -3.89 -6.74
N ARG A 245 17.23 -3.18 -5.66
CA ARG A 245 18.11 -2.95 -4.51
C ARG A 245 18.59 -4.26 -3.86
N ARG A 246 17.66 -5.17 -3.58
CA ARG A 246 17.95 -6.48 -2.98
C ARG A 246 18.86 -7.32 -3.87
N HIS A 247 18.66 -7.24 -5.18
CA HIS A 247 19.45 -7.97 -6.18
C HIS A 247 20.91 -7.49 -6.19
N LEU A 248 21.11 -6.18 -6.23
CA LEU A 248 22.45 -5.57 -6.16
C LEU A 248 23.17 -5.90 -4.85
N PHE A 249 22.44 -5.84 -3.73
CA PHE A 249 22.98 -6.20 -2.42
C PHE A 249 23.48 -7.64 -2.40
N GLN A 250 22.64 -8.60 -2.80
CA GLN A 250 23.03 -10.02 -2.77
C GLN A 250 24.18 -10.31 -3.72
N TRP A 251 24.17 -9.72 -4.92
CA TRP A 251 25.26 -9.88 -5.88
C TRP A 251 26.60 -9.39 -5.31
N GLY A 252 26.58 -8.28 -4.57
CA GLY A 252 27.76 -7.76 -3.87
C GLY A 252 28.24 -8.66 -2.71
N GLN A 253 27.34 -9.36 -2.01
CA GLN A 253 27.68 -10.31 -0.95
C GLN A 253 28.30 -11.60 -1.52
N ASP A 254 27.67 -12.19 -2.53
CA ASP A 254 28.11 -13.44 -3.16
C ASP A 254 29.46 -13.28 -3.87
N GLY A 255 29.81 -12.04 -4.23
CA GLY A 255 31.10 -11.66 -4.75
C GLY A 255 32.29 -11.78 -3.79
N ARG A 256 32.05 -12.00 -2.49
CA ARG A 256 33.10 -12.27 -1.49
C ARG A 256 33.48 -13.77 -1.43
N ASP A 257 32.58 -14.64 -1.88
CA ASP A 257 32.71 -16.10 -1.77
C ASP A 257 32.98 -16.80 -3.13
N ASN A 258 33.43 -16.05 -4.16
CA ASN A 258 33.79 -16.53 -5.50
C ASN A 258 32.67 -17.22 -6.32
N LYS A 259 31.38 -17.05 -5.96
CA LYS A 259 30.24 -17.54 -6.76
C LYS A 259 29.20 -16.45 -6.97
N ARG A 260 29.51 -15.48 -7.83
CA ARG A 260 28.52 -14.48 -8.25
C ARG A 260 27.50 -15.12 -9.18
N PHE A 261 26.21 -14.94 -8.89
CA PHE A 261 25.15 -15.22 -9.85
C PHE A 261 25.12 -14.14 -10.94
N ASP A 262 24.41 -14.42 -12.05
CA ASP A 262 24.25 -13.48 -13.16
C ASP A 262 23.50 -12.21 -12.71
N LEU A 263 24.19 -11.08 -12.71
CA LEU A 263 23.65 -9.78 -12.31
C LEU A 263 22.43 -9.39 -13.14
N GLY A 264 22.40 -9.77 -14.42
CA GLY A 264 21.33 -9.43 -15.35
C GLY A 264 20.07 -10.29 -15.25
N VAL A 265 20.03 -11.27 -14.35
CA VAL A 265 18.88 -12.19 -14.19
C VAL A 265 18.26 -11.97 -12.81
N PRO A 266 17.16 -11.19 -12.69
CA PRO A 266 16.51 -10.97 -11.41
C PRO A 266 15.91 -12.27 -10.86
N ASN A 267 16.04 -12.52 -9.56
CA ASN A 267 15.47 -13.72 -8.93
C ASN A 267 13.92 -13.63 -8.86
N PRO A 268 13.17 -14.45 -9.63
CA PRO A 268 11.70 -14.36 -9.70
C PRO A 268 11.02 -14.81 -8.41
N GLU A 269 11.68 -15.58 -7.54
CA GLU A 269 11.09 -16.07 -6.28
C GLU A 269 10.82 -14.94 -5.28
N TRP A 270 11.48 -13.79 -5.43
CA TRP A 270 11.23 -12.64 -4.56
C TRP A 270 9.97 -11.88 -4.91
N TRP A 271 9.50 -12.00 -6.17
CA TRP A 271 8.38 -11.23 -6.66
C TRP A 271 7.08 -11.45 -5.86
N PRO A 272 6.64 -12.70 -5.56
CA PRO A 272 5.44 -12.92 -4.76
C PRO A 272 5.48 -12.23 -3.39
N GLN A 273 6.63 -12.26 -2.71
CA GLN A 273 6.79 -11.62 -1.40
C GLN A 273 6.73 -10.10 -1.53
N LEU A 274 7.50 -9.51 -2.44
CA LEU A 274 7.55 -8.06 -2.64
C LEU A 274 6.21 -7.48 -3.09
N LYS A 275 5.50 -8.21 -3.95
CA LYS A 275 4.14 -7.86 -4.37
C LYS A 275 3.17 -7.86 -3.19
N ASN A 276 3.20 -8.91 -2.36
CA ASN A 276 2.32 -9.02 -1.20
C ASN A 276 2.59 -7.90 -0.17
N ASP A 277 3.85 -7.58 0.09
CA ASP A 277 4.23 -6.49 1.00
C ASP A 277 3.71 -5.14 0.51
N GLU A 278 3.79 -4.89 -0.80
CA GLU A 278 3.28 -3.66 -1.41
C GLU A 278 1.75 -3.62 -1.46
N ASP A 279 1.08 -4.75 -1.75
CA ASP A 279 -0.38 -4.87 -1.67
C ASP A 279 -0.88 -4.58 -0.24
N MET A 280 -0.19 -5.10 0.79
CA MET A 280 -0.52 -4.81 2.20
C MET A 280 -0.33 -3.32 2.54
N ARG A 281 0.72 -2.69 2.02
CA ARG A 281 0.96 -1.25 2.21
C ARG A 281 -0.13 -0.41 1.54
N LEU A 282 -0.48 -0.71 0.29
CA LEU A 282 -1.53 -0.01 -0.45
C LEU A 282 -2.88 -0.14 0.27
N LYS A 283 -3.25 -1.34 0.71
CA LYS A 283 -4.45 -1.57 1.53
C LYS A 283 -4.44 -0.74 2.81
N HIS A 284 -3.29 -0.64 3.48
CA HIS A 284 -3.19 0.16 4.69
C HIS A 284 -3.40 1.65 4.43
N ILE A 285 -2.89 2.16 3.31
CA ILE A 285 -3.09 3.56 2.89
C ILE A 285 -4.55 3.83 2.53
N GLU A 286 -5.19 2.92 1.79
CA GLU A 286 -6.61 3.01 1.45
C GLU A 286 -7.48 3.01 2.71
N LEU A 287 -7.20 2.09 3.65
CA LEU A 287 -7.90 2.01 4.93
C LEU A 287 -7.70 3.28 5.77
N GLN A 288 -6.47 3.80 5.81
CA GLN A 288 -6.16 5.05 6.50
C GLN A 288 -6.93 6.23 5.89
N ALA A 289 -6.96 6.34 4.56
CA ALA A 289 -7.70 7.39 3.87
C ALA A 289 -9.22 7.28 4.10
N ALA A 290 -9.77 6.06 4.11
CA ALA A 290 -11.18 5.83 4.43
C ALA A 290 -11.51 6.22 5.88
N MET A 291 -10.62 5.90 6.83
CA MET A 291 -10.76 6.33 8.22
C MET A 291 -10.69 7.84 8.38
N ASP A 292 -9.80 8.52 7.65
CA ASP A 292 -9.69 9.98 7.67
C ASP A 292 -10.93 10.67 7.07
N GLN A 293 -11.54 10.07 6.04
CA GLN A 293 -12.82 10.52 5.51
C GLN A 293 -13.96 10.35 6.53
N LEU A 294 -14.06 9.19 7.20
CA LEU A 294 -15.07 8.98 8.24
C LEU A 294 -14.88 9.92 9.43
N ASN A 295 -13.63 10.16 9.85
CA ASN A 295 -13.31 11.09 10.93
C ASN A 295 -13.67 12.53 10.56
N SER A 296 -13.47 12.95 9.31
CA SER A 296 -13.85 14.29 8.86
C SER A 296 -15.36 14.49 8.79
N VAL A 297 -16.13 13.49 8.34
CA VAL A 297 -17.60 13.50 8.37
C VAL A 297 -18.14 13.52 9.81
N THR A 298 -17.54 12.73 10.69
CA THR A 298 -17.94 12.68 12.11
C THR A 298 -17.62 14.00 12.81
N ALA A 299 -16.45 14.60 12.55
CA ALA A 299 -16.09 15.92 13.07
C ALA A 299 -17.03 17.02 12.57
N ALA A 300 -17.45 16.97 11.30
CA ALA A 300 -18.45 17.89 10.74
C ALA A 300 -19.82 17.72 11.42
N ALA A 301 -20.28 16.48 11.63
CA ALA A 301 -21.55 16.19 12.30
C ALA A 301 -21.57 16.63 13.78
N VAL A 302 -20.45 16.47 14.50
CA VAL A 302 -20.29 16.96 15.87
C VAL A 302 -20.25 18.49 15.90
N ALA A 303 -19.57 19.14 14.95
CA ALA A 303 -19.57 20.60 14.82
C ALA A 303 -20.99 21.15 14.56
N SER A 304 -21.79 20.47 13.72
CA SER A 304 -23.18 20.82 13.43
C SER A 304 -24.16 20.57 14.58
N THR A 305 -23.85 19.67 15.52
CA THR A 305 -24.68 19.44 16.73
C THR A 305 -24.30 20.37 17.88
N SER A 306 -23.04 20.86 17.92
CA SER A 306 -22.60 21.88 18.88
C SER A 306 -23.04 23.32 18.55
N SER A 307 -23.58 23.59 17.36
CA SER A 307 -24.12 24.90 16.98
C SER A 307 -25.60 25.11 17.30
N SER A 308 -26.29 24.11 17.85
CA SER A 308 -27.72 24.19 18.24
C SER A 308 -27.99 24.36 19.74
N ALA A 309 -26.97 24.45 20.60
CA ALA A 309 -27.17 24.63 22.04
C ALA A 309 -26.26 25.72 22.60
N GLY A 310 -26.75 26.97 22.68
CA GLY A 310 -26.04 28.02 23.41
C GLY A 310 -26.37 29.48 23.08
N ARG A 311 -27.65 29.86 23.08
CA ARG A 311 -28.01 31.27 23.32
C ARG A 311 -27.96 31.55 24.82
N ARG A 312 -27.03 32.40 25.26
CA ARG A 312 -27.07 33.39 26.36
C ARG A 312 -25.73 33.46 27.12
N GLY A 313 -25.20 34.68 27.23
CA GLY A 313 -24.21 35.02 28.25
C GLY A 313 -23.10 35.94 27.77
N ASP A 314 -23.38 37.24 27.74
CA ASP A 314 -22.37 38.30 27.90
C ASP A 314 -21.40 37.95 29.05
N ASN A 315 -20.09 38.03 28.83
CA ASN A 315 -19.31 39.06 29.52
C ASN A 315 -17.88 39.25 28.97
N GLN A 316 -17.43 40.47 29.20
CA GLN A 316 -16.25 41.20 28.77
C GLN A 316 -14.85 40.58 29.00
N GLN A 317 -13.98 40.91 28.05
CA GLN A 317 -12.59 41.36 28.19
C GLN A 317 -11.52 40.38 28.74
N ARG A 318 -10.55 40.06 27.87
CA ARG A 318 -9.16 40.56 28.01
C ARG A 318 -8.38 40.46 26.69
N LYS A 319 -7.62 41.52 26.42
CA LYS A 319 -6.88 41.83 25.19
C LYS A 319 -5.53 41.08 25.08
N ARG A 320 -5.09 40.98 23.81
CA ARG A 320 -3.71 40.96 23.23
C ARG A 320 -3.16 39.57 22.82
N PRO A 321 -2.16 39.51 21.90
CA PRO A 321 -2.14 40.04 20.53
C PRO A 321 -1.56 39.00 19.51
N TRP A 322 -1.74 39.26 18.21
CA TRP A 322 -1.02 38.74 17.02
C TRP A 322 0.11 37.69 17.19
N GLN A 323 0.05 36.55 16.48
CA GLN A 323 1.04 36.16 15.45
C GLN A 323 0.77 34.77 14.81
N ASP A 324 0.72 34.79 13.48
CA ASP A 324 1.21 33.82 12.48
C ASP A 324 0.69 32.37 12.49
N ASP A 325 -0.22 32.11 11.55
CA ASP A 325 -0.67 30.78 11.13
C ASP A 325 0.48 29.99 10.47
N ALA A 326 1.21 29.22 11.28
CA ALA A 326 2.15 28.21 10.83
C ALA A 326 1.66 26.79 11.17
N ALA A 327 1.63 25.94 10.13
CA ALA A 327 1.68 24.48 10.16
C ALA A 327 0.57 23.74 10.93
N GLY A 328 -0.33 23.12 10.16
CA GLY A 328 -1.33 22.16 10.63
C GLY A 328 -0.69 20.98 11.37
N SER A 329 -0.69 21.07 12.70
CA SER A 329 -0.31 20.00 13.61
C SER A 329 -1.40 18.93 13.64
N SER A 330 -1.07 17.75 13.12
CA SER A 330 -1.80 16.50 13.39
C SER A 330 -1.86 16.32 14.91
N LYS A 331 -3.06 16.47 15.48
CA LYS A 331 -3.32 16.16 16.89
C LYS A 331 -3.14 14.66 17.12
N ARG A 332 -1.89 14.25 17.38
CA ARG A 332 -1.59 12.95 18.01
C ARG A 332 -2.36 12.93 19.32
N GLN A 333 -3.24 11.94 19.46
CA GLN A 333 -3.88 11.60 20.73
C GLN A 333 -2.80 11.60 21.85
N PRO A 334 -3.02 12.30 22.97
CA PRO A 334 -2.01 12.39 24.01
C PRO A 334 -1.67 10.99 24.53
N PHE A 335 -0.37 10.74 24.64
CA PHE A 335 0.26 9.52 25.10
C PHE A 335 -0.28 9.17 26.51
N ARG A 336 -1.26 8.25 26.63
CA ARG A 336 -1.72 7.75 27.94
C ARG A 336 -0.76 6.69 28.49
N ALA A 337 0.52 7.02 28.63
CA ALA A 337 1.37 6.26 29.53
C ALA A 337 1.13 6.83 30.95
N SER A 338 0.77 5.97 31.90
CA SER A 338 0.60 6.37 33.31
C SER A 338 1.92 6.82 33.97
N LYS A 339 3.05 6.59 33.29
CA LYS A 339 4.39 7.02 33.69
C LYS A 339 5.33 7.14 32.49
N CYS A 340 6.38 7.93 32.61
CA CYS A 340 7.42 8.07 31.60
C CYS A 340 8.32 6.83 31.55
N LEU A 341 8.48 6.22 30.38
CA LEU A 341 9.38 5.07 30.19
C LEU A 341 10.87 5.42 30.34
N VAL A 342 11.22 6.71 30.21
CA VAL A 342 12.61 7.20 30.32
C VAL A 342 12.96 7.52 31.77
N CYS A 343 12.15 8.34 32.45
CA CYS A 343 12.48 8.83 33.79
C CYS A 343 11.60 8.25 34.90
N GLY A 344 10.52 7.54 34.59
CA GLY A 344 9.59 7.01 35.59
C GLY A 344 8.61 8.03 36.20
N SER A 345 8.68 9.32 35.84
CA SER A 345 7.75 10.34 36.36
C SER A 345 6.29 10.01 36.01
N ARG A 346 5.40 10.25 36.98
CA ARG A 346 3.94 10.10 36.86
C ARG A 346 3.22 11.44 36.77
N ASP A 347 3.97 12.53 36.64
CA ASP A 347 3.37 13.88 36.69
C ASP A 347 2.51 14.10 35.45
N ALA A 348 1.26 14.55 35.66
CA ALA A 348 0.33 14.78 34.56
C ALA A 348 0.79 15.87 33.58
N GLN A 349 1.72 16.73 34.00
CA GLN A 349 2.35 17.79 33.19
C GLN A 349 3.72 17.39 32.61
N HIS A 350 4.16 16.13 32.79
CA HIS A 350 5.45 15.67 32.28
C HIS A 350 5.40 15.47 30.76
N ASP A 351 6.35 16.05 30.03
CA ASP A 351 6.48 15.81 28.58
C ASP A 351 7.04 14.41 28.31
N LEU A 352 6.13 13.44 28.22
CA LEU A 352 6.42 12.04 27.90
C LEU A 352 7.10 11.89 26.53
N ALA A 353 6.78 12.76 25.56
CA ALA A 353 7.24 12.65 24.18
C ALA A 353 8.70 13.12 24.02
N HIS A 354 9.14 14.10 24.82
CA HIS A 354 10.48 14.69 24.70
C HIS A 354 11.36 14.51 25.95
N CYS A 355 10.96 13.66 26.91
CA CYS A 355 11.78 13.41 28.09
C CYS A 355 13.19 12.91 27.73
N GLN A 356 14.21 13.71 28.10
CA GLN A 356 15.65 13.41 27.97
C GLN A 356 16.33 13.31 29.35
N ALA A 357 15.60 12.93 30.39
CA ALA A 357 16.19 12.81 31.73
C ALA A 357 17.36 11.81 31.71
N LYS A 358 18.47 12.17 32.36
CA LYS A 358 19.68 11.31 32.46
C LYS A 358 19.60 10.27 33.58
N ALA A 359 18.63 10.43 34.48
CA ALA A 359 18.35 9.56 35.61
C ALA A 359 16.83 9.45 35.81
N ARG A 360 16.40 8.40 36.51
CA ARG A 360 14.99 8.25 36.88
C ARG A 360 14.65 9.06 38.13
N SER A 361 13.40 9.50 38.22
CA SER A 361 12.88 10.25 39.37
C SER A 361 12.79 9.42 40.66
N ASP A 362 12.76 8.08 40.55
CA ASP A 362 12.73 7.13 41.66
C ASP A 362 14.13 6.68 42.12
N GLY A 363 15.20 7.24 41.56
CA GLY A 363 16.59 6.88 41.91
C GLY A 363 17.05 5.50 41.41
N LYS A 364 16.20 4.76 40.69
CA LYS A 364 16.55 3.44 40.13
C LYS A 364 17.37 3.59 38.83
N PRO A 365 18.08 2.53 38.40
CA PRO A 365 18.79 2.54 37.13
C PRO A 365 17.85 2.82 35.95
N GLN A 366 18.26 3.77 35.11
CA GLN A 366 17.56 4.06 33.87
C GLN A 366 17.97 3.04 32.80
N LEU A 367 17.02 2.20 32.38
CA LEU A 367 17.26 1.18 31.35
C LEU A 367 16.95 1.67 29.94
N VAL A 368 16.10 2.69 29.78
CA VAL A 368 15.69 3.24 28.49
C VAL A 368 16.13 4.70 28.41
N HIS A 369 16.66 5.09 27.25
CA HIS A 369 16.99 6.48 26.94
C HIS A 369 16.39 6.90 25.61
N ARG A 370 16.34 8.21 25.38
CA ARG A 370 15.84 8.80 24.14
C ARG A 370 17.00 9.36 23.33
N LEU A 371 17.09 8.94 22.07
CA LEU A 371 18.05 9.49 21.10
C LEU A 371 17.62 10.88 20.63
N GLN A 372 18.55 11.61 19.99
CA GLN A 372 18.28 12.96 19.44
C GLN A 372 17.14 12.97 18.42
N ASN A 373 16.94 11.87 17.69
CA ASN A 373 15.83 11.68 16.75
C ASN A 373 14.47 11.36 17.42
N GLY A 374 14.42 11.34 18.76
CA GLY A 374 13.22 11.04 19.53
C GLY A 374 12.94 9.55 19.74
N THR A 375 13.74 8.63 19.20
CA THR A 375 13.56 7.18 19.37
C THR A 375 13.96 6.72 20.76
N LEU A 376 13.20 5.79 21.33
CA LEU A 376 13.54 5.14 22.60
C LEU A 376 14.37 3.88 22.34
N GLU A 377 15.42 3.68 23.14
CA GLU A 377 16.26 2.48 23.08
C GLU A 377 16.69 2.04 24.49
N PHE A 378 16.81 0.73 24.67
CA PHE A 378 17.45 0.16 25.84
C PHE A 378 18.95 0.49 25.86
N LYS A 379 19.49 0.86 27.02
CA LYS A 379 20.89 1.29 27.17
C LYS A 379 21.90 0.15 26.99
N ASP A 380 21.49 -1.08 27.22
CA ASP A 380 22.37 -2.25 27.23
C ASP A 380 22.44 -2.94 25.86
N ASP A 381 21.31 -3.12 25.17
CA ASP A 381 21.25 -3.86 23.90
C ASP A 381 20.87 -3.00 22.68
N HIS A 382 20.65 -1.69 22.87
CA HIS A 382 20.24 -0.73 21.85
C HIS A 382 18.94 -1.10 21.10
N ARG A 383 18.15 -2.04 21.64
CA ARG A 383 16.89 -2.44 21.00
C ARG A 383 15.78 -1.44 21.32
N ILE A 384 14.91 -1.22 20.34
CA ILE A 384 13.73 -0.37 20.50
C ILE A 384 12.70 -1.09 21.36
N PRO A 385 12.28 -0.54 22.52
CA PRO A 385 11.27 -1.14 23.35
C PRO A 385 9.91 -1.15 22.65
N CYS A 386 9.18 -2.25 22.77
CA CYS A 386 7.79 -2.30 22.34
C CYS A 386 6.94 -1.50 23.33
N ILE A 387 6.48 -0.31 22.91
CA ILE A 387 5.64 0.57 23.73
C ILE A 387 4.34 -0.15 24.10
N ASN A 388 3.67 -0.80 23.15
CA ASN A 388 2.44 -1.55 23.41
C ASN A 388 2.65 -2.69 24.40
N TYR A 389 3.82 -3.35 24.38
CA TYR A 389 4.13 -4.39 25.35
C TYR A 389 4.27 -3.80 26.75
N ASN A 390 4.98 -2.67 26.86
CA ASN A 390 5.15 -1.95 28.11
C ASN A 390 3.84 -1.35 28.64
N LEU A 391 2.86 -1.08 27.77
CA LEU A 391 1.51 -0.66 28.15
C LEU A 391 0.54 -1.84 28.39
N GLY A 392 0.97 -3.10 28.20
CA GLY A 392 0.11 -4.28 28.36
C GLY A 392 -0.88 -4.53 27.20
N THR A 393 -0.71 -3.85 26.06
CA THR A 393 -1.64 -3.86 24.92
C THR A 393 -1.09 -4.53 23.66
N CYS A 394 0.15 -5.06 23.67
CA CYS A 394 0.72 -5.72 22.50
C CYS A 394 0.06 -7.08 22.21
N LYS A 395 -0.59 -7.20 21.04
CA LYS A 395 -1.21 -8.45 20.56
C LYS A 395 -0.38 -9.19 19.50
N ASN A 396 0.71 -8.61 19.01
CA ASN A 396 1.50 -9.18 17.91
C ASN A 396 2.54 -10.19 18.43
N ARG A 397 2.55 -11.40 17.85
CA ARG A 397 3.61 -12.41 18.03
C ARG A 397 3.95 -13.06 16.68
N PRO A 398 5.19 -12.92 16.14
CA PRO A 398 6.35 -12.22 16.72
C PRO A 398 6.26 -10.69 16.55
N CYS A 399 6.73 -9.94 17.55
CA CYS A 399 6.86 -8.48 17.47
C CYS A 399 8.28 -8.12 17.03
N HIS A 400 8.42 -7.16 16.11
CA HIS A 400 9.73 -6.64 15.66
C HIS A 400 10.43 -5.77 16.71
N ARG A 401 9.75 -5.40 17.81
CA ARG A 401 10.28 -4.59 18.91
C ARG A 401 10.53 -5.44 20.14
N ALA A 402 11.46 -5.00 20.99
CA ALA A 402 11.84 -5.75 22.19
C ALA A 402 10.69 -5.83 23.21
N HIS A 403 10.26 -7.06 23.52
CA HIS A 403 9.32 -7.35 24.60
C HIS A 403 10.06 -7.47 25.92
N ARG A 404 10.42 -6.31 26.48
CA ARG A 404 11.16 -6.20 27.73
C ARG A 404 10.62 -5.00 28.53
N CYS A 405 10.55 -5.15 29.84
CA CYS A 405 10.06 -4.14 30.77
C CYS A 405 11.04 -2.96 30.83
N ALA A 406 10.54 -1.74 30.60
CA ALA A 406 11.35 -0.52 30.70
C ALA A 406 11.84 -0.23 32.14
N SER A 407 11.08 -0.62 33.16
CA SER A 407 11.48 -0.39 34.56
C SER A 407 12.50 -1.39 35.14
N CYS A 408 12.44 -2.68 34.81
CA CYS A 408 13.26 -3.73 35.44
C CYS A 408 14.05 -4.63 34.46
N GLY A 409 13.82 -4.50 33.15
CA GLY A 409 14.52 -5.31 32.14
C GLY A 409 14.02 -6.75 32.01
N SER A 410 12.94 -7.15 32.69
CA SER A 410 12.35 -8.49 32.54
C SER A 410 11.65 -8.65 31.19
N THR A 411 11.77 -9.83 30.56
CA THR A 411 11.01 -10.21 29.36
C THR A 411 9.67 -10.89 29.68
N ALA A 412 9.36 -11.13 30.96
CA ALA A 412 8.14 -11.82 31.38
C ALA A 412 6.91 -10.90 31.44
N HIS A 413 7.10 -9.61 31.70
CA HIS A 413 6.03 -8.63 31.80
C HIS A 413 6.42 -7.30 31.15
N GLY A 414 5.41 -6.51 30.80
CA GLY A 414 5.55 -5.10 30.43
C GLY A 414 5.54 -4.20 31.66
N ASP A 415 6.00 -2.97 31.48
CA ASP A 415 6.09 -1.94 32.50
C ASP A 415 4.80 -1.65 33.29
N ALA A 416 3.64 -1.74 32.63
CA ALA A 416 2.31 -1.62 33.25
C ALA A 416 2.05 -2.67 34.35
N HIS A 417 2.69 -3.84 34.27
CA HIS A 417 2.56 -4.94 35.22
C HIS A 417 3.83 -5.16 36.06
N CYS A 418 4.77 -4.21 36.03
CA CYS A 418 6.00 -4.32 36.80
C CYS A 418 5.71 -4.14 38.30
N SER A 419 6.17 -5.08 39.14
CA SER A 419 6.07 -4.98 40.60
C SER A 419 7.17 -4.12 41.23
N GLN A 420 8.25 -3.86 40.49
CA GLN A 420 9.37 -3.00 40.92
C GLN A 420 9.09 -1.52 40.63
N GLN A 421 7.83 -1.09 40.72
CA GLN A 421 7.43 0.30 40.50
C GLN A 421 8.08 1.26 41.48
#